data_AF-A0A3N5WVP7-F1
#
_entry.id   AF-A0A3N5WVP7-F1
#
_cell.length_a   1.000
_cell.length_b   1.000
_cell.length_c   1.000
_cell.angle_alpha   90.00
_cell.angle_beta   90.00
_cell.angle_gamma   90.00
#
_symmetry.space_group_name_H-M   'P 1'
#
loop_
_entity.id
_entity.type
_entity.pdbx_description
1 polymer ?
#
loop_
_entity_poly.entity_id
_entity_poly.type
_entity_poly.pdbx_seq_one_letter_code
_entity_poly.pdbx_strand_id
1 'polypeptide(L)'
;MLHDVTRAARGRPRRLALGSFLVVAALCGGCSDKMAQTAAGLTGGDTQRGRETIERHRCGSCHTIAGIRGANGLVGPPLHGVASRAHLAGRLPNTPANLLRWIKNPQ
;
A
#
# COMPACT_ATOMS: atom_id res chain seq x y z
N MET A 1 -47.37 -57.55 5.79
CA MET A 1 -46.10 -57.55 6.56
C MET A 1 -44.99 -57.62 5.54
N LEU A 2 -44.44 -56.46 5.14
CA LEU A 2 -43.16 -55.89 5.61
C LEU A 2 -42.01 -56.82 5.15
N HIS A 3 -41.00 -56.41 4.40
CA HIS A 3 -39.99 -55.39 4.68
C HIS A 3 -39.44 -54.87 3.33
N ASP A 4 -39.74 -53.64 2.92
CA ASP A 4 -38.98 -52.40 3.18
C ASP A 4 -37.54 -52.42 2.63
N VAL A 5 -37.37 -51.75 1.49
CA VAL A 5 -36.13 -51.61 0.72
C VAL A 5 -35.51 -50.26 1.07
N THR A 6 -34.78 -50.16 2.18
CA THR A 6 -34.04 -48.95 2.56
C THR A 6 -32.54 -49.15 2.43
N ARG A 7 -32.00 -48.91 1.23
CA ARG A 7 -30.58 -48.65 1.03
C ARG A 7 -30.27 -47.22 1.49
N ALA A 8 -29.90 -47.08 2.76
CA ALA A 8 -29.46 -45.82 3.34
C ALA A 8 -28.27 -45.25 2.56
N ALA A 9 -28.49 -44.09 1.95
CA ALA A 9 -27.49 -43.28 1.28
C ALA A 9 -26.39 -42.85 2.27
N ARG A 10 -25.17 -43.37 2.10
CA ARG A 10 -23.96 -42.80 2.72
C ARG A 10 -23.24 -41.95 1.68
N GLY A 11 -23.69 -40.70 1.54
CA GLY A 11 -22.96 -39.68 0.79
C GLY A 11 -21.63 -39.37 1.50
N ARG A 12 -20.51 -39.77 0.90
CA ARG A 12 -19.18 -39.37 1.35
C ARG A 12 -19.01 -37.86 1.09
N PRO A 13 -18.70 -37.02 2.09
CA PRO A 13 -18.42 -35.63 1.82
C PRO A 13 -17.13 -35.56 0.97
N ARG A 14 -17.29 -35.04 -0.25
CA ARG A 14 -16.23 -34.85 -1.24
C ARG A 14 -15.15 -33.95 -0.63
N ARG A 15 -13.93 -34.47 -0.49
CA ARG A 15 -12.70 -33.74 -0.09
C ARG A 15 -12.32 -32.55 -0.99
N LEU A 16 -13.19 -32.16 -1.93
CA LEU A 16 -12.95 -31.13 -2.95
C LEU A 16 -13.20 -29.69 -2.48
N ALA A 17 -13.75 -29.47 -1.28
CA ALA A 17 -14.04 -28.12 -0.81
C ALA A 17 -12.80 -27.34 -0.31
N LEU A 18 -11.69 -28.01 0.03
CA LEU A 18 -10.49 -27.33 0.55
C LEU A 18 -9.60 -26.71 -0.54
N GLY A 19 -9.59 -27.27 -1.76
CA GLY A 19 -8.66 -26.84 -2.82
C GLY A 19 -9.04 -25.51 -3.49
N SER A 20 -10.33 -25.18 -3.52
CA SER A 20 -10.82 -24.02 -4.28
C SER A 20 -10.61 -22.68 -3.56
N PHE A 21 -10.49 -22.70 -2.22
CA PHE A 21 -10.32 -21.47 -1.43
C PHE A 21 -8.88 -20.90 -1.49
N LEU A 22 -7.87 -21.76 -1.70
CA LEU A 22 -6.46 -21.35 -1.80
C LEU A 22 -6.13 -20.61 -3.10
N VAL A 23 -6.85 -20.87 -4.18
CA VAL A 23 -6.57 -20.28 -5.51
C VAL A 23 -7.00 -18.81 -5.58
N VAL A 24 -8.09 -18.42 -4.89
CA VAL A 24 -8.63 -17.05 -4.93
C VAL A 24 -7.75 -16.07 -4.13
N ALA A 25 -7.13 -16.51 -3.03
CA ALA A 25 -6.27 -15.65 -2.20
C ALA A 25 -4.98 -15.23 -2.92
N ALA A 26 -4.43 -16.07 -3.79
CA ALA A 26 -3.20 -15.79 -4.53
C ALA A 26 -3.36 -14.67 -5.57
N LEU A 27 -4.57 -14.44 -6.09
CA LEU A 27 -4.84 -13.43 -7.13
C LEU A 27 -4.89 -11.99 -6.58
N CYS A 28 -5.10 -11.79 -5.27
CA CYS A 28 -5.24 -10.45 -4.69
C CYS A 28 -3.92 -9.82 -4.21
N GLY A 29 -2.84 -10.60 -4.06
CA GLY A 29 -1.58 -10.12 -3.48
C GLY A 29 -0.71 -9.27 -4.42
N GLY A 30 -0.84 -9.42 -5.75
CA GLY A 30 0.15 -8.89 -6.71
C GLY A 30 0.07 -7.39 -7.02
N CYS A 31 -1.02 -6.70 -6.70
CA CYS A 31 -1.20 -5.30 -7.10
C CYS A 31 -0.29 -4.32 -6.34
N SER A 32 -0.15 -4.51 -5.02
CA SER A 32 0.65 -3.60 -4.17
C SER A 32 2.14 -3.70 -4.48
N ASP A 33 2.65 -4.91 -4.70
CA ASP A 33 4.07 -5.13 -5.01
C ASP A 33 4.47 -4.53 -6.36
N LYS A 34 3.61 -4.69 -7.38
CA LYS A 34 3.83 -4.09 -8.70
C LYS A 34 3.85 -2.57 -8.64
N MET A 35 2.98 -1.95 -7.84
CA MET A 35 2.98 -0.49 -7.65
C MET A 35 4.26 -0.01 -6.97
N ALA A 36 4.68 -0.70 -5.89
CA ALA A 36 5.92 -0.36 -5.19
C ALA A 36 7.15 -0.49 -6.10
N GLN A 37 7.26 -1.56 -6.89
CA GLN A 37 8.33 -1.74 -7.87
C GLN A 37 8.32 -0.66 -8.96
N THR A 38 7.15 -0.31 -9.48
CA THR A 38 7.02 0.75 -10.49
C THR A 38 7.46 2.10 -9.92
N ALA A 39 7.00 2.43 -8.70
CA ALA A 39 7.39 3.66 -8.02
C ALA A 39 8.91 3.71 -7.74
N ALA A 40 9.50 2.59 -7.29
CA ALA A 40 10.94 2.48 -7.10
C ALA A 40 11.70 2.68 -8.42
N GLY A 41 11.23 2.08 -9.52
CA GLY A 41 11.83 2.27 -10.85
C GLY A 41 11.76 3.72 -11.36
N LEU A 42 10.65 4.43 -11.10
CA LEU A 42 10.48 5.82 -11.53
C LEU A 42 11.26 6.83 -10.68
N THR A 43 11.46 6.54 -9.40
CA THR A 43 12.01 7.50 -8.43
C THR A 43 13.42 7.17 -7.95
N GLY A 44 13.86 5.93 -8.09
CA GLY A 44 15.04 5.38 -7.41
C GLY A 44 14.86 5.28 -5.88
N GLY A 45 13.65 5.46 -5.36
CA GLY A 45 13.35 5.52 -3.94
C GLY A 45 13.12 4.15 -3.30
N ASP A 46 13.39 4.09 -1.99
CA ASP A 46 13.06 2.95 -1.13
C ASP A 46 12.06 3.42 -0.06
N THR A 47 10.91 2.75 0.05
CA THR A 47 9.80 3.17 0.91
C THR A 47 10.14 3.03 2.39
N GLN A 48 10.90 2.01 2.77
CA GLN A 48 11.31 1.78 4.16
C GLN A 48 12.31 2.84 4.60
N ARG A 49 13.36 3.08 3.81
CA ARG A 49 14.33 4.17 4.03
C ARG A 49 13.65 5.54 4.02
N GLY A 50 12.65 5.74 3.16
CA GLY A 50 11.84 6.95 3.11
C GLY A 50 11.11 7.19 4.42
N ARG A 51 10.40 6.17 4.93
CA ARG A 51 9.69 6.22 6.23
C ARG A 51 10.64 6.60 7.37
N GLU A 52 11.76 5.92 7.48
CA GLU A 52 12.73 6.22 8.55
C GLU A 52 13.32 7.63 8.40
N THR A 53 13.55 8.09 7.17
CA THR A 53 14.08 9.44 6.91
C THR A 53 13.11 10.52 7.35
N ILE A 54 11.81 10.33 7.07
CA ILE A 54 10.73 11.20 7.51
C ILE A 54 10.70 11.30 9.05
N GLU A 55 10.81 10.17 9.73
CA GLU A 55 10.84 10.10 11.19
C GLU A 55 12.10 10.80 11.75
N ARG A 56 13.28 10.48 11.22
CA ARG A 56 14.57 11.05 11.64
C ARG A 56 14.64 12.57 11.50
N HIS A 57 14.14 13.11 10.38
CA HIS A 57 14.15 14.56 10.11
C HIS A 57 12.92 15.27 10.65
N ARG A 58 12.07 14.56 11.41
CA ARG A 58 10.89 15.12 12.10
C ARG A 58 9.96 15.87 11.15
N CYS A 59 9.79 15.41 9.90
CA CYS A 59 8.90 16.09 8.95
C CYS A 59 7.46 16.20 9.49
N GLY A 60 7.06 15.23 10.33
CA GLY A 60 5.78 15.20 11.02
C GLY A 60 5.53 16.36 12.01
N SER A 61 6.57 17.09 12.42
CA SER A 61 6.42 18.28 13.27
C SER A 61 5.73 19.44 12.56
N CYS A 62 5.93 19.55 11.24
CA CYS A 62 5.30 20.58 10.42
C CYS A 62 4.15 20.04 9.58
N HIS A 63 4.21 18.78 9.16
CA HIS A 63 3.28 18.21 8.19
C HIS A 63 2.46 17.05 8.73
N THR A 64 1.22 16.95 8.26
CA THR A 64 0.43 15.73 8.40
C THR A 64 0.85 14.70 7.35
N ILE A 65 1.20 13.49 7.78
CA ILE A 65 1.67 12.40 6.92
C ILE A 65 1.00 11.08 7.31
N ALA A 66 0.15 10.55 6.42
CA ALA A 66 -0.54 9.29 6.65
C ALA A 66 0.46 8.12 6.78
N GLY A 67 0.24 7.24 7.77
CA GLY A 67 1.08 6.07 8.01
C GLY A 67 2.36 6.35 8.82
N ILE A 68 2.63 7.60 9.19
CA ILE A 68 3.76 7.98 10.05
C ILE A 68 3.24 8.35 11.44
N ARG A 69 3.73 7.66 12.48
CA ARG A 69 3.29 7.88 13.85
C ARG A 69 3.63 9.29 14.32
N GLY A 70 2.63 10.02 14.83
CA GLY A 70 2.82 11.36 15.37
C GLY A 70 3.06 12.46 14.31
N ALA A 71 2.87 12.17 13.03
CA ALA A 71 2.97 13.17 11.97
C ALA A 71 1.61 13.85 11.73
N ASN A 72 1.27 14.79 12.62
CA ASN A 72 0.03 15.56 12.62
C ASN A 72 0.27 17.08 12.62
N GLY A 73 1.47 17.53 12.21
CA GLY A 73 1.78 18.95 12.10
C GLY A 73 0.90 19.67 11.07
N LEU A 74 0.62 20.95 11.33
CA LEU A 74 -0.25 21.80 10.51
C LEU A 74 0.43 23.11 10.06
N VAL A 75 1.73 23.26 10.35
CA VAL A 75 2.51 24.44 9.91
C VAL A 75 2.70 24.42 8.40
N GLY A 76 3.02 23.25 7.86
CA GLY A 76 3.09 23.01 6.43
C GLY A 76 1.84 22.32 5.90
N PRO A 77 1.58 22.38 4.58
CA PRO A 77 0.46 21.67 3.98
C PRO A 77 0.61 20.16 4.19
N PRO A 78 -0.50 19.40 4.26
CA PRO A 78 -0.41 17.96 4.44
C PRO A 78 0.34 17.31 3.25
N LEU A 79 1.03 16.19 3.46
CA LEU A 79 1.79 15.49 2.41
C LEU A 79 1.05 14.29 1.81
N HIS A 80 -0.22 14.07 2.20
CA HIS A 80 -1.04 13.05 1.56
C HIS A 80 -1.15 13.34 0.05
N GLY A 81 -1.07 12.28 -0.75
CA GLY A 81 -1.15 12.37 -2.21
C GLY A 81 -0.05 13.23 -2.84
N VAL A 82 1.07 13.52 -2.16
CA VAL A 82 2.15 14.33 -2.77
C VAL A 82 2.64 13.75 -4.10
N ALA A 83 2.63 12.42 -4.24
CA ALA A 83 3.01 11.73 -5.48
C ALA A 83 2.07 12.01 -6.66
N SER A 84 0.81 12.38 -6.44
CA SER A 84 -0.17 12.65 -7.50
C SER A 84 -0.32 14.14 -7.85
N ARG A 85 0.40 15.03 -7.15
CA ARG A 85 0.36 16.47 -7.44
C ARG A 85 1.09 16.78 -8.73
N ALA A 86 0.56 17.71 -9.52
CA ALA A 86 1.27 18.23 -10.69
C ALA A 86 2.47 19.11 -10.30
N HIS A 87 2.34 19.87 -9.21
CA HIS A 87 3.36 20.83 -8.78
C HIS A 87 3.71 20.70 -7.29
N LEU A 88 4.98 20.94 -6.97
CA LEU A 88 5.55 21.10 -5.64
C LEU A 88 5.61 22.60 -5.30
N ALA A 89 5.25 22.95 -4.06
CA ALA A 89 5.19 24.34 -3.59
C ALA A 89 4.42 25.30 -4.52
N GLY A 90 3.42 24.78 -5.25
CA GLY A 90 2.60 25.55 -6.19
C GLY A 90 3.27 25.97 -7.50
N ARG A 91 4.56 25.64 -7.73
CA ARG A 91 5.32 26.18 -8.89
C ARG A 91 6.27 25.22 -9.58
N LEU A 92 6.85 24.25 -8.87
CA LEU A 92 7.83 23.33 -9.46
C LEU A 92 7.12 22.10 -10.02
N PRO A 93 7.35 21.66 -11.26
CA PRO A 93 6.83 20.38 -11.72
C PRO A 93 7.23 19.25 -10.77
N ASN A 94 6.30 18.36 -10.43
CA ASN A 94 6.53 17.28 -9.49
C ASN A 94 7.31 16.13 -10.14
N THR A 95 8.63 16.28 -10.15
CA THR A 95 9.57 15.25 -10.59
C THR A 95 10.44 14.82 -9.41
N PRO A 96 11.01 13.59 -9.42
CA PRO A 96 11.90 13.15 -8.34
C PRO A 96 13.08 14.10 -8.12
N ALA A 97 13.67 14.63 -9.20
CA ALA A 97 14.76 15.58 -9.14
C ALA A 97 14.36 16.92 -8.48
N ASN A 98 13.18 17.44 -8.82
CA ASN A 98 12.67 18.68 -8.23
C ASN A 98 12.30 18.49 -6.76
N LEU A 99 11.72 17.35 -6.40
CA LEU A 99 11.38 17.02 -5.02
C LEU A 99 12.64 16.96 -4.14
N LEU A 100 13.69 16.27 -4.60
CA LEU A 100 14.98 16.21 -3.91
C LEU A 100 15.59 17.60 -3.71
N ARG A 101 15.58 18.43 -4.75
CA ARG A 101 16.10 19.80 -4.68
C ARG A 101 15.32 20.64 -3.68
N TRP A 102 13.99 20.56 -3.72
CA TRP A 102 13.12 21.31 -2.83
C TRP A 102 13.25 20.87 -1.37
N ILE A 103 13.33 19.57 -1.08
CA ILE A 103 13.53 19.07 0.30
C ILE A 103 14.87 19.55 0.87
N LYS A 104 15.94 19.58 0.06
CA LYS A 104 17.27 20.02 0.50
C LYS A 104 17.36 21.52 0.76
N ASN A 105 16.55 22.32 0.07
CA ASN A 105 16.54 23.77 0.21
C ASN A 105 15.12 24.33 0.00
N PRO A 106 14.21 24.14 0.97
CA PRO A 106 12.88 24.70 0.89
C PRO A 106 12.96 26.23 1.05
N GLN A 107 12.20 26.95 0.22
CA GLN A 107 12.10 28.41 0.19
C GLN A 107 10.64 28.80 0.40
#